data_AF-A0A6A4LBX7-F1
#
_entry.id   AF-A0A6A4LBX7-F1
#
_cell.length_a   1.000
_cell.length_b   1.000
_cell.length_c   1.000
_cell.angle_alpha   90.00
_cell.angle_beta   90.00
_cell.angle_gamma   90.00
#
_symmetry.space_group_name_H-M   'P 1'
#
loop_
_entity.id
_entity.type
_entity.pdbx_description
1 polymer ?
#
loop_
_entity_poly.entity_id
_entity_poly.type
_entity_poly.pdbx_seq_one_letter_code
_entity_poly.pdbx_strand_id
1 'polypeptide(L)'
;GLEKYVMTKLFARTFASSHEDANTDQEISEKICLLQHFLRPEHLDIPEVFHNEASWLANPPQLHSNLKFIQLFRRQEKLISEAAYYFTNLVSAKTFIVDLDAKSLSIDGTEFEENMKTAKLAITGARIGPLPALHETPALVNPLTRMHNKATQNEPSPMLDEIVDLASQSDPGPSQGMEGCETNISGGLRYPFMEAEAGELTVGDVEKLLSLYKDVVKKYTSLSRAVRHLAISKLEPSIPHQKGTNVKQEKPEEQLGKDHR
;
A
#
# COMPACT_ATOMS: atom_id res chain seq x y z
N GLY A 1 -0.58 5.25 -13.95
CA GLY A 1 -1.68 6.20 -13.73
C GLY A 1 -2.58 5.74 -12.60
N LEU A 2 -3.42 4.73 -12.85
CA LEU A 2 -4.47 4.30 -11.91
C LEU A 2 -3.95 3.86 -10.54
N GLU A 3 -2.94 2.99 -10.47
CA GLU A 3 -2.32 2.54 -9.21
C GLU A 3 -1.92 3.73 -8.33
N LYS A 4 -1.19 4.70 -8.90
CA LYS A 4 -0.81 5.93 -8.20
C LYS A 4 -2.02 6.69 -7.68
N TYR A 5 -3.02 6.93 -8.52
CA TYR A 5 -4.22 7.68 -8.12
C TYR A 5 -4.98 7.01 -6.97
N VAL A 6 -5.23 5.70 -7.08
CA VAL A 6 -5.95 4.92 -6.06
C VAL A 6 -5.14 4.88 -4.76
N MET A 7 -3.86 4.53 -4.85
CA MET A 7 -3.01 4.38 -3.66
C MET A 7 -2.73 5.71 -2.97
N THR A 8 -2.66 6.83 -3.68
CA THR A 8 -2.56 8.15 -3.04
C THR A 8 -3.82 8.47 -2.21
N LYS A 9 -5.01 8.06 -2.64
CA LYS A 9 -6.26 8.30 -1.89
C LYS A 9 -6.44 7.33 -0.72
N LEU A 10 -5.89 6.12 -0.82
CA LEU A 10 -6.04 5.09 0.21
C LEU A 10 -4.87 5.06 1.22
N PHE A 11 -3.74 5.72 0.92
CA PHE A 11 -2.50 5.62 1.69
C PHE A 11 -2.69 5.77 3.20
N ALA A 12 -3.39 6.81 3.66
CA ALA A 12 -3.61 7.09 5.08
C ALA A 12 -4.38 5.98 5.83
N ARG A 13 -5.09 5.11 5.11
CA ARG A 13 -5.85 3.98 5.68
C ARG A 13 -5.15 2.64 5.51
N THR A 14 -4.19 2.52 4.60
CA THR A 14 -3.61 1.24 4.21
C THR A 14 -2.12 1.11 4.54
N PHE A 15 -1.42 2.22 4.76
CA PHE A 15 -0.02 2.22 5.18
C PHE A 15 0.08 2.30 6.70
N ALA A 16 0.86 1.40 7.31
CA ALA A 16 1.05 1.33 8.77
C ALA A 16 -0.28 1.40 9.55
N SER A 17 -1.30 0.68 9.09
CA SER A 17 -2.68 0.83 9.59
C SER A 17 -2.92 0.15 10.94
N SER A 18 -1.98 -0.68 11.40
CA SER A 18 -2.05 -1.41 12.67
C SER A 18 -0.93 -0.96 13.62
N HIS A 19 -1.16 -1.06 14.92
CA HIS A 19 -0.14 -0.70 15.92
C HIS A 19 1.04 -1.68 15.90
N GLU A 20 0.78 -2.93 15.50
CA GLU A 20 1.76 -3.99 15.29
C GLU A 20 2.77 -3.60 14.20
N ASP A 21 2.31 -2.98 13.12
CA ASP A 21 3.19 -2.50 12.04
C ASP A 21 4.13 -1.40 12.56
N ALA A 22 3.60 -0.45 13.33
CA ALA A 22 4.38 0.63 13.92
C ALA A 22 5.42 0.13 14.93
N ASN A 23 5.04 -0.83 15.78
CA ASN A 23 5.96 -1.48 16.71
C ASN A 23 7.09 -2.21 15.96
N THR A 24 6.74 -3.00 14.94
CA THR A 24 7.72 -3.73 14.14
C THR A 24 8.68 -2.78 13.43
N ASP A 25 8.19 -1.67 12.89
CA ASP A 25 9.01 -0.63 12.28
C ASP A 25 9.99 0.00 13.28
N GLN A 26 9.52 0.28 14.50
CA GLN A 26 10.35 0.85 15.56
C GLN A 26 11.45 -0.12 15.99
N GLU A 27 11.10 -1.39 16.25
CA GLU A 27 12.05 -2.44 16.64
C GLU A 27 13.14 -2.63 15.58
N ILE A 28 12.76 -2.67 14.30
CA ILE A 28 13.72 -2.79 13.18
C ILE A 28 14.62 -1.56 13.12
N SER A 29 14.07 -0.36 13.24
CA SER A 29 14.85 0.87 13.16
C SER A 29 15.85 1.00 14.31
N GLU A 30 15.45 0.63 15.52
CA GLU A 30 16.33 0.57 16.69
C GLU A 30 17.44 -0.46 16.51
N LYS A 31 17.09 -1.67 16.04
CA LYS A 31 18.06 -2.73 15.77
C LYS A 31 19.09 -2.29 14.73
N ILE A 32 18.67 -1.71 13.61
CA ILE A 32 19.57 -1.18 12.58
C ILE A 32 20.49 -0.10 13.17
N CYS A 33 19.95 0.83 13.96
CA CYS A 33 20.74 1.91 14.57
C CYS A 33 21.84 1.38 15.50
N LEU A 34 21.52 0.36 16.30
CA LEU A 34 22.49 -0.29 17.19
C LEU A 34 23.57 -1.03 16.41
N LEU A 35 23.16 -1.82 15.42
CA LEU A 35 24.07 -2.61 14.60
C LEU A 35 25.05 -1.72 13.81
N GLN A 36 24.59 -0.57 13.30
CA GLN A 36 25.43 0.37 12.56
C GLN A 36 26.61 0.94 13.37
N HIS A 37 26.60 0.87 14.69
CA HIS A 37 27.72 1.36 15.51
C HIS A 37 28.96 0.47 15.45
N PHE A 38 28.80 -0.82 15.17
CA PHE A 38 29.89 -1.80 15.26
C PHE A 38 29.94 -2.79 14.10
N LEU A 39 28.90 -2.87 13.26
CA LEU A 39 28.94 -3.66 12.05
C LEU A 39 30.05 -3.15 11.12
N ARG A 40 30.72 -4.10 10.49
CA ARG A 40 31.72 -3.86 9.46
C ARG A 40 31.44 -4.79 8.28
N PRO A 41 31.87 -4.45 7.06
CA PRO A 41 31.62 -5.28 5.89
C PRO A 41 32.11 -6.73 6.04
N GLU A 42 33.17 -6.97 6.81
CA GLU A 42 33.72 -8.32 7.02
C GLU A 42 32.78 -9.24 7.80
N HIS A 43 31.90 -8.68 8.65
CA HIS A 43 30.91 -9.47 9.38
C HIS A 43 29.79 -10.03 8.48
N LEU A 44 29.67 -9.51 7.26
CA LEU A 44 28.66 -9.91 6.28
C LEU A 44 29.30 -10.57 5.05
N ASP A 45 30.55 -11.04 5.19
CA ASP A 45 31.34 -11.68 4.13
C ASP A 45 31.46 -10.83 2.85
N ILE A 46 31.46 -9.50 2.98
CA ILE A 46 31.58 -8.59 1.84
C ILE A 46 33.07 -8.43 1.49
N PRO A 47 33.52 -8.82 0.28
CA PRO A 47 34.92 -8.67 -0.12
C PRO A 47 35.35 -7.20 -0.17
N GLU A 48 36.60 -6.91 0.20
CA GLU A 48 37.19 -5.55 0.23
C GLU A 48 37.01 -4.77 -1.07
N VAL A 49 37.03 -5.46 -2.21
CA VAL A 49 36.83 -4.86 -3.54
C VAL A 49 35.45 -4.21 -3.71
N PHE A 50 34.47 -4.62 -2.90
CA PHE A 50 33.10 -4.11 -2.92
C PHE A 50 32.78 -3.20 -1.72
N HIS A 51 33.78 -2.87 -0.90
CA HIS A 51 33.58 -1.93 0.20
C HIS A 51 33.29 -0.54 -0.36
N ASN A 52 32.18 0.04 0.10
CA ASN A 52 31.84 1.41 -0.15
C ASN A 52 31.57 2.09 1.19
N GLU A 53 32.23 3.22 1.43
CA GLU A 53 32.18 3.99 2.68
C GLU A 53 30.74 4.36 3.11
N ALA A 54 29.81 4.47 2.17
CA ALA A 54 28.46 5.01 2.42
C ALA A 54 27.30 4.01 2.29
N SER A 55 27.50 2.78 1.78
CA SER A 55 26.37 1.93 1.34
C SER A 55 25.60 1.22 2.46
N TRP A 56 26.23 0.89 3.58
CA TRP A 56 25.66 0.02 4.62
C TRP A 56 25.02 0.79 5.80
N LEU A 57 24.98 2.12 5.71
CA LEU A 57 24.48 3.03 6.74
C LEU A 57 23.00 3.41 6.58
N ALA A 58 22.27 2.79 5.65
CA ALA A 58 20.86 3.11 5.43
C ALA A 58 19.99 2.54 6.56
N ASN A 59 19.24 3.42 7.24
CA ASN A 59 18.14 3.05 8.15
C ASN A 59 16.84 3.69 7.64
N PRO A 60 16.22 3.12 6.58
CA PRO A 60 15.04 3.71 5.98
C PRO A 60 13.86 3.71 6.97
N PRO A 61 13.14 4.83 7.13
CA PRO A 61 12.02 4.90 8.04
C PRO A 61 10.91 3.95 7.60
N GLN A 62 10.25 3.32 8.58
CA GLN A 62 9.08 2.47 8.37
C GLN A 62 9.33 1.34 7.36
N LEU A 63 10.51 0.69 7.43
CA LEU A 63 10.93 -0.35 6.50
C LEU A 63 9.91 -1.49 6.38
N HIS A 64 9.39 -1.99 7.50
CA HIS A 64 8.41 -3.07 7.50
C HIS A 64 7.11 -2.64 6.82
N SER A 65 6.57 -1.47 7.17
CA SER A 65 5.35 -0.94 6.54
C SER A 65 5.55 -0.69 5.04
N ASN A 66 6.70 -0.20 4.62
CA ASN A 66 7.03 -0.03 3.19
C ASN A 66 7.00 -1.37 2.43
N LEU A 67 7.65 -2.41 2.96
CA LEU A 67 7.65 -3.72 2.31
C LEU A 67 6.27 -4.36 2.27
N LYS A 68 5.53 -4.30 3.39
CA LYS A 68 4.16 -4.79 3.48
C LYS A 68 3.25 -4.08 2.47
N PHE A 69 3.38 -2.75 2.35
CA PHE A 69 2.60 -1.94 1.42
C PHE A 69 2.88 -2.30 -0.04
N ILE A 70 4.16 -2.48 -0.42
CA ILE A 70 4.52 -2.93 -1.77
C ILE A 70 3.94 -4.32 -2.03
N GLN A 71 4.08 -5.26 -1.10
CA GLN A 71 3.56 -6.62 -1.24
C GLN A 71 2.04 -6.66 -1.46
N LEU A 72 1.29 -5.80 -0.77
CA LEU A 72 -0.17 -5.81 -0.83
C LEU A 72 -0.76 -5.02 -1.99
N PHE A 73 -0.12 -3.92 -2.38
CA PHE A 73 -0.75 -2.92 -3.25
C PHE A 73 -0.01 -2.67 -4.57
N ARG A 74 1.18 -3.25 -4.76
CA ARG A 74 1.82 -3.25 -6.07
C ARG A 74 1.01 -4.10 -7.03
N ARG A 75 0.76 -3.61 -8.25
CA ARG A 75 0.17 -4.46 -9.30
C ARG A 75 1.04 -5.69 -9.53
N GLN A 76 0.44 -6.88 -9.40
CA GLN A 76 1.14 -8.15 -9.51
C GLN A 76 1.85 -8.33 -10.86
N GLU A 77 1.24 -7.85 -11.95
CA GLU A 77 1.84 -7.85 -13.31
C GLU A 77 3.15 -7.02 -13.40
N LYS A 78 3.42 -6.17 -12.41
CA LYS A 78 4.61 -5.31 -12.32
C LYS A 78 5.58 -5.74 -11.23
N LEU A 79 5.25 -6.79 -10.46
CA LEU A 79 6.10 -7.39 -9.44
C LEU A 79 6.47 -8.81 -9.89
N ILE A 80 7.15 -8.89 -11.03
CA ILE A 80 7.63 -10.14 -11.65
C ILE A 80 9.09 -9.96 -12.10
N SER A 81 9.79 -11.08 -12.34
CA SER A 81 11.18 -11.10 -12.79
C SER A 81 12.11 -10.32 -11.83
N GLU A 82 13.01 -9.49 -12.35
CA GLU A 82 13.98 -8.68 -11.61
C GLU A 82 13.35 -7.89 -10.45
N ALA A 83 12.18 -7.27 -10.67
CA ALA A 83 11.50 -6.51 -9.63
C ALA A 83 11.09 -7.40 -8.45
N ALA A 84 10.58 -8.60 -8.72
CA ALA A 84 10.23 -9.57 -7.68
C ALA A 84 11.48 -10.13 -7.00
N TYR A 85 12.55 -10.35 -7.75
CA TYR A 85 13.84 -10.81 -7.23
C TYR A 85 14.42 -9.83 -6.21
N TYR A 86 14.56 -8.55 -6.57
CA TYR A 86 15.07 -7.53 -5.63
C TYR A 86 14.14 -7.31 -4.44
N PHE A 87 12.83 -7.36 -4.65
CA PHE A 87 11.88 -7.27 -3.55
C PHE A 87 12.03 -8.43 -2.57
N THR A 88 12.18 -9.65 -3.08
CA THR A 88 12.44 -10.84 -2.25
C THR A 88 13.75 -10.70 -1.48
N ASN A 89 14.82 -10.22 -2.14
CA ASN A 89 16.09 -9.96 -1.46
C ASN A 89 15.95 -8.95 -0.32
N LEU A 90 15.14 -7.90 -0.51
CA LEU A 90 14.91 -6.89 0.52
C LEU A 90 14.06 -7.43 1.68
N VAL A 91 13.05 -8.27 1.39
CA VAL A 91 12.29 -8.99 2.43
C VAL A 91 13.19 -9.93 3.22
N SER A 92 14.05 -10.69 2.54
CA SER A 92 15.04 -11.57 3.19
C SER A 92 16.02 -10.77 4.04
N ALA A 93 16.52 -9.63 3.56
CA ALA A 93 17.41 -8.75 4.32
C ALA A 93 16.72 -8.19 5.58
N LYS A 94 15.45 -7.78 5.47
CA LYS A 94 14.65 -7.34 6.63
C LYS A 94 14.52 -8.46 7.66
N THR A 95 14.23 -9.69 7.23
CA THR A 95 14.16 -10.84 8.15
C THR A 95 15.51 -11.15 8.78
N PHE A 96 16.59 -11.14 7.99
CA PHE A 96 17.96 -11.34 8.49
C PHE A 96 18.32 -10.35 9.59
N ILE A 97 18.01 -9.06 9.42
CA ILE A 97 18.28 -8.02 10.43
C ILE A 97 17.50 -8.27 11.73
N VAL A 98 16.24 -8.70 11.63
CA VAL A 98 15.40 -8.99 12.80
C VAL A 98 15.96 -10.17 13.59
N ASP A 99 16.33 -11.24 12.90
CA ASP A 99 16.82 -12.48 13.51
C ASP A 99 18.34 -12.44 13.81
N LEU A 100 19.00 -11.30 13.57
CA LEU A 100 20.45 -11.17 13.64
C LEU A 100 21.00 -11.36 15.05
N ASP A 101 21.89 -12.35 15.16
CA ASP A 101 22.59 -12.76 16.36
C ASP A 101 24.12 -12.78 16.18
N ALA A 102 24.85 -13.07 17.26
CA ALA A 102 26.31 -13.16 17.23
C ALA A 102 26.84 -14.21 16.23
N LYS A 103 26.12 -15.34 16.09
CA LYS A 103 26.49 -16.43 15.18
C LYS A 103 26.40 -16.02 13.72
N SER A 104 25.38 -15.23 13.39
CA SER A 104 25.16 -14.70 12.04
C SER A 104 26.28 -13.77 11.56
N LEU A 105 27.05 -13.18 12.49
CA LEU A 105 28.15 -12.26 12.21
C LEU A 105 29.54 -12.89 12.41
N SER A 106 29.61 -14.16 12.82
CA SER A 106 30.85 -14.81 13.24
C SER A 106 31.61 -14.05 14.35
N ILE A 107 30.88 -13.39 15.25
CA ILE A 107 31.41 -12.67 16.42
C ILE A 107 31.14 -13.51 17.67
N ASP A 108 31.99 -13.39 18.69
CA ASP A 108 31.72 -14.01 19.99
C ASP A 108 30.44 -13.44 20.63
N GLY A 109 29.68 -14.30 21.33
CA GLY A 109 28.44 -13.88 21.97
C GLY A 109 28.61 -12.80 23.02
N THR A 110 29.73 -12.81 23.76
CA THR A 110 30.01 -11.80 24.78
C THR A 110 30.38 -10.47 24.15
N GLU A 111 31.23 -10.49 23.12
CA GLU A 111 31.61 -9.31 22.35
C GLU A 111 30.39 -8.65 21.69
N PHE A 112 29.48 -9.44 21.11
CA PHE A 112 28.26 -8.93 20.49
C PHE A 112 27.37 -8.19 21.50
N GLU A 113 27.15 -8.76 22.69
CA GLU A 113 26.32 -8.12 23.73
C GLU A 113 26.97 -6.86 24.29
N GLU A 114 28.30 -6.85 24.47
CA GLU A 114 29.05 -5.66 24.87
C GLU A 114 28.95 -4.55 23.83
N ASN A 115 29.06 -4.88 22.54
CA ASN A 115 28.90 -3.94 21.44
C ASN A 115 27.48 -3.37 21.38
N MET A 116 26.45 -4.22 21.51
CA MET A 116 25.05 -3.79 21.58
C MET A 116 24.79 -2.85 22.78
N LYS A 117 25.36 -3.14 23.95
CA LYS A 117 25.25 -2.29 25.14
C LYS A 117 25.97 -0.95 24.95
N THR A 118 27.18 -0.98 24.38
CA THR A 118 27.97 0.22 24.09
C THR A 118 27.23 1.13 23.10
N ALA A 119 26.64 0.55 22.05
CA ALA A 119 25.81 1.28 21.10
C ALA A 119 24.57 1.92 21.76
N LYS A 120 23.87 1.18 22.65
CA LYS A 120 22.73 1.73 23.41
C LYS A 120 23.13 2.92 24.28
N LEU A 121 24.29 2.84 24.94
CA LEU A 121 24.83 3.93 25.75
C LEU A 121 25.23 5.14 24.90
N ALA A 122 25.82 4.93 23.72
CA ALA A 122 26.18 6.00 22.79
C ALA A 122 24.95 6.77 22.30
N ILE A 123 23.90 6.05 21.88
CA ILE A 123 22.64 6.66 21.41
C ILE A 123 21.91 7.40 22.54
N THR A 124 21.90 6.82 23.75
CA THR A 124 21.27 7.46 24.92
C THR A 124 22.05 8.69 25.38
N GLY A 125 23.39 8.63 25.36
CA GLY A 125 24.27 9.74 25.70
C GLY A 125 24.18 10.90 24.70
N ALA A 126 23.97 10.62 23.41
CA ALA A 126 23.80 11.64 22.38
C ALA A 126 22.47 12.42 22.47
N ARG A 127 21.45 11.89 23.17
CA ARG A 127 20.17 12.57 23.39
C ARG A 127 20.21 13.65 24.49
N ILE A 128 21.27 13.72 25.30
CA ILE A 128 21.42 14.69 26.39
C ILE A 128 22.73 15.48 26.20
N GLY A 129 22.73 16.45 25.29
CA GLY A 129 23.84 17.39 25.11
C GLY A 129 23.34 18.75 24.63
N PRO A 130 23.77 19.90 25.20
CA PRO A 130 23.42 21.21 24.68
C PRO A 130 24.08 21.42 23.30
N LEU A 131 23.27 21.87 22.34
CA LEU A 131 23.66 22.19 20.97
C LEU A 131 24.77 23.26 20.94
N PRO A 132 25.91 23.05 20.25
CA PRO A 132 26.75 24.15 19.79
C PRO A 132 26.22 24.64 18.44
N ALA A 133 25.92 25.93 18.37
CA ALA A 133 25.69 26.65 17.13
C ALA A 133 26.96 26.62 16.25
N LEU A 134 26.77 26.51 14.92
CA LEU A 134 27.40 27.30 13.84
C LEU A 134 27.38 26.54 12.50
N HIS A 135 26.43 26.87 11.62
CA HIS A 135 26.65 27.60 10.36
C HIS A 135 25.51 27.34 9.36
N GLU A 136 25.32 28.31 8.47
CA GLU A 136 24.11 28.61 7.72
C GLU A 136 23.91 27.77 6.43
N THR A 137 22.70 27.17 6.29
CA THR A 137 21.88 26.96 5.05
C THR A 137 22.43 26.17 3.83
N PRO A 138 21.59 25.72 2.86
CA PRO A 138 20.12 25.67 2.80
C PRO A 138 19.53 24.27 2.47
N ALA A 139 18.22 24.18 2.68
CA ALA A 139 17.35 23.04 2.42
C ALA A 139 17.45 22.45 1.00
N LEU A 140 17.57 21.11 0.90
CA LEU A 140 17.33 20.36 -0.33
C LEU A 140 15.89 19.85 -0.36
N VAL A 141 15.13 20.55 -1.19
CA VAL A 141 13.77 20.32 -1.66
C VAL A 141 13.47 18.87 -2.12
N ASN A 142 12.30 18.38 -1.69
CA ASN A 142 11.64 17.16 -2.17
C ASN A 142 11.54 17.11 -3.71
N PRO A 143 11.95 16.00 -4.37
CA PRO A 143 11.82 15.89 -5.81
C PRO A 143 10.48 15.25 -6.17
N LEU A 144 9.40 16.04 -6.24
CA LEU A 144 8.18 15.56 -6.91
C LEU A 144 7.32 16.65 -7.57
N THR A 145 7.90 17.49 -8.43
CA THR A 145 7.13 18.17 -9.50
C THR A 145 8.07 18.66 -10.60
N ARG A 146 8.30 17.81 -11.62
CA ARG A 146 8.76 18.27 -12.93
C ARG A 146 7.79 17.70 -13.95
N MET A 147 6.85 18.54 -14.40
CA MET A 147 6.24 18.60 -15.73
C MET A 147 5.03 19.56 -15.63
N HIS A 148 5.19 20.82 -16.04
CA HIS A 148 4.28 21.56 -16.94
C HIS A 148 4.89 22.93 -17.29
N ASN A 149 5.05 23.13 -18.61
CA ASN A 149 4.86 24.32 -19.43
C ASN A 149 5.61 25.64 -19.12
N LYS A 150 6.45 26.02 -20.09
CA LYS A 150 6.95 27.36 -20.34
C LYS A 150 5.95 28.10 -21.22
N ALA A 151 5.32 29.17 -20.71
CA ALA A 151 4.88 30.33 -21.49
C ALA A 151 4.37 31.47 -20.59
N THR A 152 5.17 32.54 -20.54
CA THR A 152 4.76 33.96 -20.64
C THR A 152 4.09 34.69 -19.46
N GLN A 153 4.94 35.43 -18.74
CA GLN A 153 4.89 36.86 -18.32
C GLN A 153 3.55 37.56 -17.95
N ASN A 154 3.43 38.05 -16.70
CA ASN A 154 3.37 39.49 -16.32
C ASN A 154 2.88 39.70 -14.85
N GLU A 155 3.56 40.61 -14.13
CA GLU A 155 3.40 41.23 -12.78
C GLU A 155 1.96 41.64 -12.32
N PRO A 156 1.72 42.20 -11.09
CA PRO A 156 2.33 42.03 -9.74
C PRO A 156 1.28 41.72 -8.63
N SER A 157 1.74 41.36 -7.42
CA SER A 157 0.91 41.24 -6.19
C SER A 157 0.58 42.60 -5.55
N PRO A 158 -0.50 42.69 -4.74
CA PRO A 158 -0.34 43.09 -3.33
C PRO A 158 -1.23 42.27 -2.37
N MET A 159 -0.67 41.77 -1.27
CA MET A 159 -0.81 42.25 0.14
C MET A 159 -2.06 41.74 0.88
N LEU A 160 -1.76 41.14 2.03
CA LEU A 160 -2.65 40.62 3.05
C LEU A 160 -3.41 41.76 3.75
N ASP A 161 -4.64 41.50 4.16
CA ASP A 161 -5.16 42.07 5.41
C ASP A 161 -5.93 41.01 6.21
N GLU A 162 -5.54 40.98 7.47
CA GLU A 162 -6.03 40.27 8.64
C GLU A 162 -7.40 40.82 9.09
N ILE A 163 -8.25 40.01 9.73
CA ILE A 163 -9.09 40.42 10.88
C ILE A 163 -9.70 39.17 11.53
N VAL A 164 -9.72 39.24 12.85
CA VAL A 164 -10.10 38.24 13.85
C VAL A 164 -11.52 38.53 14.36
N ASP A 165 -12.23 37.46 14.71
CA ASP A 165 -13.14 37.28 15.85
C ASP A 165 -14.62 37.76 15.91
N LEU A 166 -15.36 36.90 16.64
CA LEU A 166 -16.55 37.09 17.50
C LEU A 166 -18.00 37.00 16.96
N ALA A 167 -18.67 35.97 17.52
CA ALA A 167 -19.96 36.00 18.24
C ALA A 167 -21.17 35.24 17.66
N SER A 168 -21.59 34.26 18.47
CA SER A 168 -22.86 33.53 18.56
C SER A 168 -24.13 34.39 18.44
N GLN A 169 -25.19 33.80 17.89
CA GLN A 169 -26.59 34.00 18.33
C GLN A 169 -27.54 32.90 17.79
N SER A 170 -28.35 32.38 18.72
CA SER A 170 -29.62 31.63 18.63
C SER A 170 -30.62 32.34 17.66
N ASP A 171 -31.67 31.78 17.04
CA ASP A 171 -32.68 30.75 17.38
C ASP A 171 -33.63 30.53 16.12
N PRO A 172 -34.90 30.03 16.14
CA PRO A 172 -35.32 28.79 15.42
C PRO A 172 -36.49 28.88 14.36
N GLY A 173 -36.62 27.83 13.52
CA GLY A 173 -37.84 27.32 12.82
C GLY A 173 -38.52 28.16 11.69
N PRO A 174 -39.49 27.65 10.88
CA PRO A 174 -40.18 26.34 10.91
C PRO A 174 -40.29 25.57 9.54
N SER A 175 -40.86 24.36 9.63
CA SER A 175 -41.00 23.26 8.65
C SER A 175 -42.02 23.40 7.52
N GLN A 176 -41.74 22.77 6.35
CA GLN A 176 -42.66 22.03 5.44
C GLN A 176 -41.81 21.47 4.27
N GLY A 177 -41.78 20.22 3.81
CA GLY A 177 -42.54 18.99 4.03
C GLY A 177 -42.55 18.24 2.68
N MET A 178 -41.77 17.17 2.51
CA MET A 178 -42.07 16.07 1.56
C MET A 178 -41.15 14.86 1.79
N GLU A 179 -41.79 13.76 2.19
CA GLU A 179 -41.26 12.44 2.52
C GLU A 179 -40.76 11.65 1.31
N GLY A 180 -39.81 10.73 1.56
CA GLY A 180 -39.74 9.46 0.82
C GLY A 180 -38.36 8.97 0.36
N CYS A 181 -37.51 8.49 1.27
CA CYS A 181 -36.78 7.19 1.20
C CYS A 181 -35.73 7.16 2.32
N GLU A 182 -36.13 6.64 3.47
CA GLU A 182 -35.23 6.39 4.59
C GLU A 182 -34.29 5.22 4.27
N THR A 183 -33.01 5.50 4.05
CA THR A 183 -31.96 4.62 4.54
C THR A 183 -31.00 5.44 5.37
N ASN A 184 -31.24 5.43 6.69
CA ASN A 184 -30.28 5.80 7.71
C ASN A 184 -28.95 5.08 7.47
N ILE A 185 -27.94 5.80 6.98
CA ILE A 185 -26.53 5.41 7.16
C ILE A 185 -25.85 6.57 7.86
N SER A 186 -26.19 6.71 9.13
CA SER A 186 -25.40 7.43 10.12
C SER A 186 -25.05 6.44 11.22
N GLY A 187 -23.76 6.31 11.53
CA GLY A 187 -23.27 5.73 12.77
C GLY A 187 -22.66 4.33 12.67
N GLY A 188 -21.33 4.26 12.83
CA GLY A 188 -20.63 3.09 13.38
C GLY A 188 -20.09 2.09 12.37
N LEU A 189 -18.79 1.80 12.47
CA LEU A 189 -18.12 0.67 11.84
C LEU A 189 -18.89 -0.62 12.16
N ARG A 190 -19.65 -1.17 11.19
CA ARG A 190 -20.54 -2.30 11.43
C ARG A 190 -19.86 -3.62 11.08
N TYR A 191 -18.87 -4.00 11.87
CA TYR A 191 -18.32 -5.37 11.90
C TYR A 191 -18.46 -5.95 13.31
N PRO A 192 -19.70 -6.26 13.75
CA PRO A 192 -20.00 -6.62 15.14
C PRO A 192 -19.26 -7.86 15.66
N PHE A 193 -18.74 -8.69 14.74
CA PHE A 193 -18.02 -9.91 15.05
C PHE A 193 -16.49 -9.78 14.93
N MET A 194 -15.99 -8.68 14.34
CA MET A 194 -14.56 -8.45 14.18
C MET A 194 -13.94 -7.86 15.46
N GLU A 195 -14.73 -7.12 16.23
CA GLU A 195 -14.32 -6.43 17.46
C GLU A 195 -14.83 -7.15 18.73
N ALA A 196 -15.51 -8.30 18.57
CA ALA A 196 -16.08 -9.05 19.69
C ALA A 196 -15.04 -9.95 20.37
N GLU A 197 -15.01 -9.95 21.71
CA GLU A 197 -14.20 -10.88 22.49
C GLU A 197 -14.87 -12.27 22.57
N ALA A 198 -14.08 -13.34 22.73
CA ALA A 198 -14.60 -14.71 22.75
C ALA A 198 -15.63 -14.96 23.88
N GLY A 199 -15.58 -14.19 24.97
CA GLY A 199 -16.52 -14.27 26.08
C GLY A 199 -17.89 -13.61 25.82
N GLU A 200 -18.00 -12.78 24.77
CA GLU A 200 -19.21 -12.03 24.43
C GLU A 200 -20.04 -12.71 23.32
N LEU A 201 -19.47 -13.74 22.67
CA LEU A 201 -20.09 -14.44 21.57
C LEU A 201 -20.99 -15.58 22.06
N THR A 202 -22.23 -15.60 21.58
CA THR A 202 -23.17 -16.69 21.84
C THR A 202 -23.21 -17.69 20.68
N VAL A 203 -23.71 -18.90 20.93
CA VAL A 203 -23.91 -19.90 19.85
C VAL A 203 -24.85 -19.38 18.76
N GLY A 204 -25.82 -18.53 19.11
CA GLY A 204 -26.71 -17.88 18.14
C GLY A 204 -26.03 -16.84 17.24
N ASP A 205 -24.88 -16.31 17.65
CA ASP A 205 -24.11 -15.36 16.86
C ASP A 205 -23.33 -16.04 15.73
N VAL A 206 -23.04 -17.33 15.88
CA VAL A 206 -22.44 -18.16 14.82
C VAL A 206 -23.39 -18.24 13.60
N GLU A 207 -24.69 -18.42 13.83
CA GLU A 207 -25.69 -18.46 12.76
C GLU A 207 -25.82 -17.10 12.05
N LYS A 208 -25.82 -16.01 12.82
CA LYS A 208 -25.84 -14.64 12.29
C LYS A 208 -24.59 -14.34 11.46
N LEU A 209 -23.40 -14.68 11.97
CA LEU A 209 -22.14 -14.51 11.27
C LEU A 209 -22.11 -15.31 9.97
N LEU A 210 -22.57 -16.57 10.00
CA LEU A 210 -22.69 -17.41 8.81
C LEU A 210 -23.66 -16.82 7.78
N SER A 211 -24.79 -16.27 8.23
CA SER A 211 -25.74 -15.58 7.35
C SER A 211 -25.12 -14.35 6.69
N LEU A 212 -24.44 -13.50 7.47
CA LEU A 212 -23.76 -12.31 6.95
C LEU A 212 -22.65 -12.69 5.96
N TYR A 213 -21.85 -13.70 6.27
CA TYR A 213 -20.81 -14.20 5.37
C TYR A 213 -21.42 -14.66 4.04
N LYS A 214 -22.48 -15.48 4.09
CA LYS A 214 -23.19 -15.93 2.87
C LYS A 214 -23.69 -14.76 2.05
N ASP A 215 -24.23 -13.71 2.68
CA ASP A 215 -24.72 -12.53 1.98
C ASP A 215 -23.61 -11.69 1.35
N VAL A 216 -22.48 -11.53 2.05
CA VAL A 216 -21.28 -10.87 1.49
C VAL A 216 -20.77 -11.64 0.28
N VAL A 217 -20.66 -12.97 0.38
CA VAL A 217 -20.23 -13.83 -0.73
C VAL A 217 -21.20 -13.71 -1.91
N LYS A 218 -22.53 -13.77 -1.69
CA LYS A 218 -23.53 -13.60 -2.76
C LYS A 218 -23.40 -12.24 -3.45
N LYS A 219 -23.24 -11.16 -2.68
CA LYS A 219 -23.06 -9.80 -3.21
C LYS A 219 -21.78 -9.70 -4.03
N TYR A 220 -20.67 -10.22 -3.51
CA TYR A 220 -19.40 -10.26 -4.22
C TYR A 220 -19.50 -11.09 -5.50
N THR A 221 -20.03 -12.31 -5.47
CA THR A 221 -20.20 -13.16 -6.66
C THR A 221 -21.06 -12.49 -7.72
N SER A 222 -22.15 -11.83 -7.31
CA SER A 222 -23.03 -11.10 -8.22
C SER A 222 -22.30 -9.90 -8.85
N LEU A 223 -21.56 -9.15 -8.05
CA LEU A 223 -20.75 -8.02 -8.51
C LEU A 223 -19.62 -8.48 -9.45
N SER A 224 -18.85 -9.50 -9.08
CA SER A 224 -17.78 -10.07 -9.91
C SER A 224 -18.33 -10.65 -11.22
N ARG A 225 -19.55 -11.18 -11.23
CA ARG A 225 -20.23 -11.60 -12.46
C ARG A 225 -20.59 -10.39 -13.31
N ALA A 226 -21.20 -9.36 -12.73
CA ALA A 226 -21.55 -8.12 -13.43
C ALA A 226 -20.32 -7.40 -14.02
N VAL A 227 -19.24 -7.28 -13.24
CA VAL A 227 -17.96 -6.68 -13.68
C VAL A 227 -17.33 -7.48 -14.81
N ARG A 228 -17.38 -8.82 -14.77
CA ARG A 228 -16.92 -9.66 -15.88
C ARG A 228 -17.74 -9.45 -17.15
N HIS A 229 -19.07 -9.36 -17.05
CA HIS A 229 -19.92 -9.05 -18.21
C HIS A 229 -19.68 -7.63 -18.74
N LEU A 230 -19.43 -6.65 -17.87
CA LEU A 230 -19.12 -5.27 -18.26
C LEU A 230 -17.74 -5.17 -18.95
N ALA A 231 -16.78 -6.00 -18.54
CA ALA A 231 -15.48 -6.11 -19.19
C ALA A 231 -15.57 -6.73 -20.60
N ILE A 232 -16.50 -7.68 -20.80
CA ILE A 232 -16.76 -8.32 -22.10
C ILE A 232 -17.59 -7.41 -23.02
N SER A 233 -18.58 -6.68 -22.49
CA SER A 233 -19.39 -5.74 -23.28
C SER A 233 -18.64 -4.48 -23.74
N LYS A 234 -17.40 -4.28 -23.28
CA LYS A 234 -16.50 -3.22 -23.74
C LYS A 234 -15.62 -3.65 -24.92
N LEU A 235 -15.75 -4.90 -25.38
CA LEU A 235 -15.05 -5.48 -26.52
C LEU A 235 -16.06 -6.10 -27.51
N GLU A 236 -16.98 -5.30 -28.02
CA GLU A 236 -17.79 -5.65 -29.20
C GLU A 236 -17.74 -4.45 -30.19
N PRO A 237 -17.07 -4.59 -31.34
CA PRO A 237 -17.23 -3.66 -32.44
C PRO A 237 -18.55 -3.98 -33.16
N SER A 238 -19.47 -3.02 -33.12
CA SER A 238 -20.68 -2.96 -33.93
C SER A 238 -20.41 -3.28 -35.41
N ILE A 239 -20.99 -4.37 -35.91
CA ILE A 239 -21.14 -4.63 -37.36
C ILE A 239 -22.56 -4.25 -37.78
N PRO A 240 -22.74 -3.32 -38.75
CA PRO A 240 -24.05 -3.08 -39.37
C PRO A 240 -24.32 -4.08 -40.51
N HIS A 241 -25.55 -4.60 -40.52
CA HIS A 241 -26.17 -5.32 -41.64
C HIS A 241 -26.60 -4.35 -42.77
N GLN A 242 -26.41 -4.74 -44.04
CA GLN A 242 -27.38 -4.66 -45.17
C GLN A 242 -26.73 -5.30 -46.44
N LYS A 243 -27.24 -6.40 -47.01
CA LYS A 243 -28.41 -6.63 -47.91
C LYS A 243 -28.07 -6.47 -49.41
N GLY A 244 -28.17 -7.57 -50.19
CA GLY A 244 -28.45 -7.51 -51.65
C GLY A 244 -27.81 -8.55 -52.61
N THR A 245 -28.47 -9.70 -52.79
CA THR A 245 -28.78 -10.40 -54.09
C THR A 245 -27.77 -10.60 -55.24
N ASN A 246 -27.46 -11.87 -55.57
CA ASN A 246 -27.82 -12.59 -56.83
C ASN A 246 -27.32 -14.05 -56.77
N VAL A 247 -28.19 -15.06 -56.60
CA VAL A 247 -28.74 -15.96 -57.65
C VAL A 247 -27.72 -16.48 -58.68
N LYS A 248 -27.37 -17.77 -58.57
CA LYS A 248 -27.45 -18.69 -59.71
C LYS A 248 -27.72 -20.13 -59.24
N GLN A 249 -28.85 -20.63 -59.72
CA GLN A 249 -29.38 -21.98 -59.61
C GLN A 249 -28.76 -22.86 -60.70
N GLU A 250 -28.35 -24.08 -60.37
CA GLU A 250 -28.54 -25.25 -61.24
C GLU A 250 -28.53 -26.53 -60.37
N LYS A 251 -29.39 -27.48 -60.73
CA LYS A 251 -29.88 -28.67 -60.01
C LYS A 251 -29.93 -29.82 -61.06
N PRO A 252 -30.44 -31.03 -60.76
CA PRO A 252 -30.09 -32.12 -59.83
C PRO A 252 -29.64 -33.41 -60.57
N GLU A 253 -29.48 -34.52 -59.81
CA GLU A 253 -29.66 -35.96 -60.14
C GLU A 253 -28.42 -36.79 -59.73
N GLU A 254 -28.45 -38.04 -59.26
CA GLU A 254 -29.43 -38.97 -58.67
C GLU A 254 -28.65 -40.29 -58.40
N GLN A 255 -28.85 -40.96 -57.24
CA GLN A 255 -28.53 -42.39 -56.92
C GLN A 255 -27.03 -42.81 -57.05
N LEU A 256 -26.46 -43.90 -56.50
CA LEU A 256 -26.84 -45.18 -55.89
C LEU A 256 -25.56 -45.66 -55.14
N GLY A 257 -25.59 -46.07 -53.87
CA GLY A 257 -25.55 -47.49 -53.49
C GLY A 257 -24.17 -48.19 -53.52
N LYS A 258 -23.83 -48.79 -52.35
CA LYS A 258 -23.02 -50.02 -52.12
C LYS A 258 -21.51 -49.93 -51.79
N ASP A 259 -21.22 -50.34 -50.55
CA ASP A 259 -20.32 -51.43 -50.16
C ASP A 259 -19.24 -51.90 -51.16
N HIS A 260 -17.95 -51.83 -50.78
CA HIS A 260 -17.13 -52.99 -50.40
C HIS A 260 -15.64 -52.63 -50.26
N ARG A 261 -15.07 -53.15 -49.15
CA ARG A 261 -13.67 -53.53 -48.90
C ARG A 261 -12.66 -52.46 -48.47
#